data_AF-A0A2T2TFS1-F1
#
_entry.id   AF-A0A2T2TFS1-F1
#
_cell.length_a   1.000
_cell.length_b   1.000
_cell.length_c   1.000
_cell.angle_alpha   90.00
_cell.angle_beta   90.00
_cell.angle_gamma   90.00
#
_symmetry.space_group_name_H-M   'P 1'
#
loop_
_entity.id
_entity.type
_entity.pdbx_description
1 polymer ?
#
loop_
_entity_poly.entity_id
_entity_poly.type
_entity_poly.pdbx_seq_one_letter_code
_entity_poly.pdbx_strand_id
1 'polypeptide(L)' 'MNAALEYADDHQDRFTGELEELLRIPSVSTDPEYADDVQQAAHWLASHLRSIGLQTAEV' A
#
# COMPACT_ATOMS: atom_id res chain seq x y z
N MET A 1 13.08 23.35 -10.68
CA MET A 1 13.54 22.44 -9.61
C MET A 1 12.34 22.04 -8.77
N ASN A 2 11.42 21.25 -9.33
CA ASN A 2 10.19 20.76 -8.68
C ASN A 2 9.76 19.37 -9.20
N ALA A 3 10.65 18.64 -9.91
CA ALA A 3 10.27 17.42 -10.64
C ALA A 3 9.60 16.35 -9.75
N ALA A 4 9.95 16.27 -8.46
CA ALA A 4 9.30 15.36 -7.53
C ALA A 4 7.86 15.78 -7.18
N LEU A 5 7.60 17.08 -7.06
CA LEU A 5 6.25 17.61 -6.83
C LEU A 5 5.38 17.49 -8.08
N GLU A 6 5.94 17.82 -9.26
CA GLU A 6 5.27 17.62 -10.55
C GLU A 6 4.91 16.13 -10.76
N TYR A 7 5.83 15.21 -10.45
CA TYR A 7 5.54 13.78 -10.51
C TYR A 7 4.44 13.36 -9.52
N ALA A 8 4.42 13.93 -8.30
CA ALA A 8 3.39 13.64 -7.32
C ALA A 8 2.02 14.12 -7.79
N ASP A 9 1.92 15.34 -8.34
CA ASP A 9 0.70 15.91 -8.89
C ASP A 9 0.20 15.10 -10.09
N ASP A 10 1.10 14.74 -11.03
CA ASP A 10 0.77 13.96 -12.24
C ASP A 10 0.27 12.53 -11.93
N HIS A 11 0.62 11.99 -10.76
CA HIS A 11 0.29 10.61 -10.36
C HIS A 11 -0.65 10.54 -9.14
N GLN A 12 -1.21 11.67 -8.70
CA GLN A 12 -2.04 11.76 -7.49
C GLN A 12 -3.19 10.75 -7.48
N ASP A 13 -3.89 10.62 -8.60
CA ASP A 13 -5.04 9.71 -8.74
C ASP A 13 -4.63 8.25 -8.57
N ARG A 14 -3.48 7.86 -9.14
CA ARG A 14 -2.93 6.52 -8.95
C ARG A 14 -2.61 6.26 -7.48
N PHE A 15 -1.89 7.18 -6.83
CA PHE A 15 -1.48 7.00 -5.43
C PHE A 15 -2.68 6.95 -4.47
N THR A 16 -3.69 7.78 -4.74
CA THR A 16 -4.92 7.77 -3.95
C THR A 16 -5.69 6.47 -4.19
N GLY A 17 -5.78 5.99 -5.43
CA GLY A 17 -6.39 4.70 -5.74
C GLY A 17 -5.68 3.52 -5.07
N GLU A 18 -4.36 3.47 -5.10
CA GLU A 18 -3.55 2.45 -4.41
C GLU A 18 -3.78 2.51 -2.89
N LEU A 19 -3.85 3.71 -2.30
CA LEU A 19 -4.18 3.87 -0.88
C LEU A 19 -5.61 3.39 -0.57
N GLU A 20 -6.58 3.72 -1.42
CA GLU A 20 -7.96 3.25 -1.27
C GLU A 20 -8.07 1.73 -1.36
N GLU A 21 -7.33 1.08 -2.26
CA GLU A 21 -7.26 -0.38 -2.36
C GLU A 21 -6.75 -1.01 -1.06
N LEU A 22 -5.67 -0.46 -0.47
CA LEU A 22 -5.16 -0.92 0.81
C LEU A 22 -6.18 -0.71 1.94
N LEU A 23 -6.81 0.48 2.01
CA LEU A 23 -7.77 0.82 3.06
C LEU A 23 -9.07 0.02 2.99
N ARG A 24 -9.39 -0.62 1.86
CA ARG A 24 -10.52 -1.55 1.76
C ARG A 24 -10.30 -2.86 2.50
N ILE A 25 -9.07 -3.21 2.85
CA ILE A 25 -8.74 -4.38 3.64
C ILE A 25 -8.97 -4.02 5.12
N PRO A 26 -9.90 -4.68 5.83
CA PRO A 26 -10.22 -4.34 7.22
C PRO A 26 -9.18 -4.91 8.20
N SER A 27 -7.91 -4.53 8.05
CA SER A 27 -6.77 -5.08 8.81
C SER A 27 -6.70 -4.55 10.25
N VAL A 28 -7.65 -4.95 11.11
CA VAL A 28 -7.74 -4.54 12.52
C VAL A 28 -6.94 -5.49 13.42
N SER A 29 -5.72 -5.09 13.81
CA SER A 29 -4.79 -5.99 14.53
C SER A 29 -5.16 -6.34 15.97
N THR A 30 -6.03 -5.55 16.61
CA THR A 30 -6.49 -5.83 17.98
C THR A 30 -7.68 -6.79 18.04
N ASP A 31 -8.28 -7.11 16.89
CA ASP A 31 -9.42 -8.00 16.80
C ASP A 31 -9.01 -9.30 16.07
N PRO A 32 -8.96 -10.45 16.77
CA PRO A 32 -8.56 -11.72 16.18
C PRO A 32 -9.42 -12.18 15.00
N GLU A 33 -10.66 -11.69 14.85
CA GLU A 33 -11.52 -12.01 13.71
C GLU A 33 -10.93 -11.53 12.38
N TYR A 34 -10.12 -10.46 12.41
CA TYR A 34 -9.50 -9.85 11.24
C TYR A 34 -8.04 -10.30 11.01
N ALA A 35 -7.60 -11.40 11.63
CA ALA A 35 -6.22 -11.87 11.50
C ALA A 35 -5.84 -12.15 10.03
N ASP A 36 -6.75 -12.74 9.25
CA ASP A 36 -6.54 -13.02 7.83
C ASP A 36 -6.47 -11.72 7.00
N ASP A 37 -7.28 -10.70 7.34
CA ASP A 37 -7.24 -9.39 6.68
C ASP A 37 -5.93 -8.63 6.98
N VAL A 38 -5.40 -8.76 8.20
CA VAL A 38 -4.07 -8.22 8.54
C VAL A 38 -2.99 -8.87 7.67
N GLN A 39 -3.05 -10.19 7.51
CA GLN A 39 -2.11 -10.90 6.63
C GLN A 39 -2.29 -10.48 5.17
N GLN A 40 -3.53 -10.27 4.72
CA GLN A 40 -3.82 -9.80 3.36
C GLN A 40 -3.24 -8.40 3.11
N ALA A 41 -3.43 -7.46 4.04
CA ALA A 41 -2.87 -6.11 3.93
C ALA A 41 -1.34 -6.12 3.87
N ALA A 42 -0.70 -6.96 4.69
CA ALA A 42 0.76 -7.12 4.66
C ALA A 42 1.26 -7.65 3.30
N HIS A 43 0.57 -8.64 2.71
CA HIS A 43 0.91 -9.15 1.37
C HIS A 43 0.68 -8.13 0.27
N TRP A 44 -0.41 -7.36 0.33
CA TRP A 44 -0.66 -6.27 -0.61
C TRP A 44 0.48 -5.25 -0.54
N LEU A 45 0.86 -4.83 0.67
CA LEU A 45 1.92 -3.84 0.87
C LEU A 45 3.28 -4.36 0.39
N ALA A 46 3.65 -5.59 0.73
CA ALA A 46 4.91 -6.18 0.28
C ALA A 46 4.96 -6.28 -1.26
N SER A 47 3.83 -6.58 -1.91
CA SER A 47 3.74 -6.64 -3.37
C SER A 47 3.86 -5.24 -4.00
N HIS A 48 3.15 -4.25 -3.45
CA HIS A 48 3.23 -2.86 -3.89
C HIS A 48 4.67 -2.31 -3.77
N LEU A 49 5.32 -2.49 -2.62
CA LEU A 49 6.69 -2.06 -2.38
C LEU A 49 7.70 -2.69 -3.37
N ARG A 50 7.59 -3.99 -3.63
CA ARG A 50 8.42 -4.66 -4.64
C ARG A 50 8.17 -4.11 -6.04
N SER A 51 6.91 -3.79 -6.39
CA SER A 51 6.55 -3.25 -7.70
C SER A 51 7.17 -1.88 -8.00
N ILE A 52 7.38 -1.05 -6.97
CA ILE A 52 8.02 0.27 -7.08
C ILE A 52 9.55 0.21 -6.91
N GLY A 53 10.13 -1.00 -6.83
CA GLY A 53 11.57 -1.22 -6.88
C GLY A 53 12.26 -1.41 -5.53
N LEU A 54 11.53 -1.58 -4.42
CA LEU A 54 12.15 -2.01 -3.17
C LEU A 54 12.66 -3.45 -3.32
N GLN A 55 13.92 -3.66 -2.94
CA GLN A 55 14.59 -4.96 -3.06
C GLN A 55 14.13 -5.95 -2.00
N THR A 56 13.75 -5.45 -0.82
CA THR A 56 13.35 -6.26 0.32
C THR A 56 12.00 -5.78 0.83
N ALA A 57 11.04 -6.70 0.86
CA ALA A 57 9.80 -6.59 1.59
C ALA A 57 9.42 -8.00 2.03
N GLU A 58 9.12 -8.21 3.31
CA GLU A 58 8.84 -9.51 3.91
C GLU A 58 7.50 -9.44 4.64
N VAL A 59 6.83 -10.60 4.76
CA VAL A 59 5.54 -10.75 5.44
C VAL A 59 5.66 -11.84 6.48
#